data_AF-A0A9W4SLR0-F1
#
_entry.id   AF-A0A9W4SLR0-F1
#
_cell.length_a   1.000
_cell.length_b   1.000
_cell.length_c   1.000
_cell.angle_alpha   90.00
_cell.angle_beta   90.00
_cell.angle_gamma   90.00
#
_symmetry.space_group_name_H-M   'P 1'
#
loop_
_entity.id
_entity.type
_entity.pdbx_description
1 polymer ?
#
loop_
_entity_poly.entity_id
_entity_poly.type
_entity_poly.pdbx_seq_one_letter_code
_entity_poly.pdbx_strand_id
1 'polypeptide(L)'
;MELFLEKRYEIVFLRESPAGPKFSFGFIAKQVRCSKSTVIYWIKRYHKNWDVNTSKRPGRPCITSAKQDDKIVKMTEKEHNITAIQIQEKMEERGVGI
;
A
#
# COMPACT_ATOMS: atom_id res chain seq x y z
N MET A 1 16.68 -0.22 -1.04
CA MET A 1 16.87 0.79 -2.10
C MET A 1 15.66 0.74 -3.01
N GLU A 2 14.90 1.82 -3.09
CA GLU A 2 13.70 1.88 -3.94
C GLU A 2 14.14 2.14 -5.39
N LEU A 3 13.75 1.26 -6.32
CA LEU A 3 14.06 1.44 -7.73
C LEU A 3 13.11 2.50 -8.31
N PHE A 4 13.63 3.50 -9.03
CA PHE A 4 12.79 4.50 -9.71
C PHE A 4 11.80 3.84 -10.69
N LEU A 5 10.64 4.45 -10.87
CA LEU A 5 9.54 3.90 -11.68
C LEU A 5 9.97 3.61 -13.13
N GLU A 6 10.72 4.52 -13.74
CA GLU A 6 11.27 4.39 -15.11
C GLU A 6 12.07 3.10 -15.27
N LYS A 7 12.96 2.80 -14.32
CA LYS A 7 13.77 1.58 -14.33
C LYS A 7 12.93 0.30 -14.18
N ARG A 8 11.77 0.37 -13.51
CA ARG A 8 10.86 -0.78 -13.39
C ARG A 8 10.17 -1.06 -14.72
N TYR A 9 9.76 -0.01 -15.43
CA TYR A 9 9.22 -0.15 -16.79
C TYR A 9 10.28 -0.64 -17.77
N GLU A 10 11.51 -0.15 -17.66
CA GLU A 10 12.64 -0.65 -18.45
C GLU A 10 12.85 -2.16 -18.25
N ILE A 11 12.80 -2.64 -17.00
CA ILE A 11 12.88 -4.08 -16.69
C ILE A 11 11.79 -4.88 -17.39
N VAL A 12 10.54 -4.41 -17.35
CA VAL A 12 9.42 -5.10 -18.00
C VAL A 12 9.57 -5.05 -19.51
N PHE A 13 9.93 -3.91 -20.07
CA PHE A 13 10.14 -3.74 -21.50
C PHE A 13 11.23 -4.69 -22.04
N LEU A 14 12.37 -4.78 -21.37
CA LEU A 14 13.51 -5.61 -21.78
C LEU A 14 13.27 -7.13 -21.62
N ARG A 15 12.14 -7.54 -21.05
CA ARG A 15 11.81 -8.94 -20.83
C ARG A 15 10.53 -9.40 -21.51
N GLU A 16 9.45 -8.65 -21.32
CA GLU A 16 8.07 -9.08 -21.58
C GLU A 16 7.45 -8.34 -22.76
N SER A 17 8.12 -7.32 -23.32
CA SER A 17 7.59 -6.58 -24.48
C SER A 17 7.44 -7.51 -25.69
N PRO A 18 6.26 -7.59 -26.33
CA PRO A 18 6.04 -8.47 -27.48
C PRO A 18 6.96 -8.21 -28.66
N ALA A 19 7.27 -6.94 -28.91
CA ALA A 19 8.19 -6.48 -29.96
C ALA A 19 9.59 -6.15 -29.42
N GLY A 20 9.82 -6.32 -28.12
CA GLY A 20 11.08 -6.01 -27.48
C GLY A 20 12.01 -7.22 -27.36
N PRO A 21 13.25 -6.98 -26.93
CA PRO A 21 14.19 -8.06 -26.67
C PRO A 21 13.71 -8.92 -25.50
N LYS A 22 14.00 -10.22 -25.55
CA LYS A 22 13.72 -11.17 -24.44
C LYS A 22 14.99 -11.49 -23.69
N PHE A 23 15.56 -10.48 -23.04
CA PHE A 23 16.88 -10.64 -22.42
C PHE A 23 16.84 -11.48 -21.13
N SER A 24 17.98 -12.10 -20.83
CA SER A 24 18.16 -12.85 -19.60
C SER A 24 18.14 -11.92 -18.38
N PHE A 25 17.69 -12.43 -17.23
CA PHE A 25 17.63 -11.62 -16.00
C PHE A 25 18.99 -11.04 -15.59
N GLY A 26 20.09 -11.76 -15.86
CA GLY A 26 21.44 -11.30 -15.55
C GLY A 26 21.89 -10.14 -16.45
N PHE A 27 21.50 -10.15 -17.73
CA PHE A 27 21.78 -9.06 -18.64
C PHE A 27 21.02 -7.79 -18.25
N ILE A 28 19.71 -7.92 -17.98
CA ILE A 28 18.86 -6.80 -17.54
C ILE A 28 19.38 -6.18 -16.24
N ALA A 29 19.80 -7.01 -15.28
CA ALA A 29 20.36 -6.54 -14.01
C ALA A 29 21.60 -5.65 -14.22
N LYS A 30 22.49 -6.03 -15.15
CA LYS A 30 23.66 -5.23 -15.51
C LYS A 30 23.26 -3.91 -16.19
N GLN A 31 22.32 -3.97 -17.14
CA GLN A 31 21.84 -2.80 -17.90
C GLN A 31 21.19 -1.74 -16.98
N VAL A 32 20.25 -2.18 -16.14
CA VAL A 32 19.47 -1.30 -15.25
C VAL A 32 20.26 -0.90 -13.98
N ARG A 33 21.43 -1.53 -13.78
CA ARG A 33 22.31 -1.40 -12.60
C ARG A 33 21.58 -1.75 -11.31
N CYS A 34 20.98 -2.93 -11.27
CA CYS A 34 20.29 -3.46 -10.10
C CYS A 34 20.63 -4.94 -9.88
N SER A 35 20.18 -5.53 -8.77
CA SER A 35 20.41 -6.95 -8.51
C SER A 35 19.49 -7.82 -9.36
N LYS A 36 19.95 -9.04 -9.69
CA LYS A 36 19.14 -10.04 -10.40
C LYS A 36 17.83 -10.35 -9.65
N SER A 37 17.86 -10.37 -8.32
CA SER A 37 16.67 -10.59 -7.49
C SER A 37 15.64 -9.48 -7.64
N THR A 38 16.07 -8.22 -7.76
CA THR A 38 15.18 -7.09 -8.04
C THR A 38 14.49 -7.22 -9.39
N VAL A 39 15.23 -7.63 -10.43
CA VAL A 39 14.65 -7.87 -11.77
C VAL A 39 13.58 -8.97 -11.71
N ILE A 40 13.88 -10.10 -11.09
CA ILE A 40 12.94 -11.22 -10.93
C ILE A 40 11.69 -10.78 -10.15
N TYR A 41 11.88 -10.02 -9.07
CA TYR A 41 10.77 -9.50 -8.26
C TYR A 41 9.80 -8.66 -9.09
N TRP A 42 10.30 -7.71 -9.89
CA TRP A 42 9.45 -6.83 -10.68
C TRP A 42 8.72 -7.55 -11.80
N ILE A 43 9.35 -8.51 -12.47
CA ILE A 43 8.69 -9.31 -13.51
C ILE A 43 7.58 -10.17 -12.90
N LYS A 44 7.84 -10.84 -11.77
CA LYS A 44 6.80 -11.59 -11.05
C LYS A 44 5.64 -10.71 -10.62
N ARG A 45 5.94 -9.50 -10.14
CA ARG A 45 4.91 -8.53 -9.74
C ARG A 45 4.08 -8.05 -10.93
N TYR A 46 4.73 -7.79 -12.06
CA TYR A 46 4.07 -7.41 -13.30
C TYR A 46 3.12 -8.51 -13.79
N HIS A 47 3.54 -9.78 -13.79
CA HIS A 47 2.63 -10.89 -14.13
C HIS A 47 1.44 -11.02 -13.17
N LYS A 48 1.60 -10.64 -11.89
CA LYS A 48 0.52 -10.71 -10.90
C LYS A 48 -0.48 -9.55 -11.04
N ASN A 49 0.00 -8.33 -11.20
CA ASN A 49 -0.80 -7.12 -11.07
C ASN A 49 -0.99 -6.37 -12.40
N TRP A 50 -0.28 -6.76 -13.47
CA TRP A 50 -0.12 -6.02 -14.72
C TRP A 50 0.40 -4.58 -14.53
N ASP A 51 1.02 -4.31 -13.39
CA ASP A 51 1.51 -3.00 -12.99
C ASP A 51 2.83 -3.10 -12.19
N VAL A 52 3.69 -2.11 -12.40
CA VAL A 52 4.97 -1.92 -11.70
C VAL A 52 4.92 -0.75 -10.71
N ASN A 53 3.78 -0.07 -10.62
CA ASN A 53 3.59 0.96 -9.63
C ASN A 53 3.58 0.37 -8.21
N THR A 54 4.13 1.14 -7.29
CA THR A 54 4.01 0.89 -5.86
C THR A 54 2.93 1.81 -5.34
N SER A 55 1.70 1.31 -5.26
CA SER A 55 0.74 1.93 -4.36
C SER A 55 1.34 1.95 -2.96
N LYS A 56 1.08 3.04 -2.22
CA LYS A 56 1.37 3.06 -0.79
C LYS A 56 0.64 1.86 -0.19
N ARG A 57 1.36 1.01 0.54
CA ARG A 57 0.70 -0.06 1.29
C ARG A 57 -0.33 0.63 2.18
N PRO A 58 -1.62 0.21 2.14
CA PRO A 58 -2.56 0.73 3.10
C PRO A 58 -1.98 0.47 4.49
N GLY A 59 -2.15 1.44 5.39
CA GLY A 59 -1.81 1.25 6.79
C GLY A 59 -2.67 0.13 7.39
N ARG A 60 -2.52 -0.09 8.70
CA ARG A 60 -3.45 -0.95 9.43
C ARG A 60 -4.89 -0.46 9.16
N PRO A 61 -5.83 -1.35 8.78
CA PRO A 61 -7.23 -0.96 8.65
C PRO A 61 -7.71 -0.28 9.93
N CYS A 62 -8.39 0.86 9.81
CA CYS A 62 -9.05 1.46 10.96
C CYS A 62 -10.19 0.53 11.43
N ILE A 63 -10.30 0.36 12.75
CA ILE A 63 -11.38 -0.41 13.36
C ILE A 63 -12.65 0.44 13.41
N THR A 64 -12.50 1.74 13.62
CA THR A 64 -13.60 2.70 13.64
C THR A 64 -13.95 3.18 12.24
N SER A 65 -15.24 3.41 12.02
CA SER A 65 -15.74 4.10 10.84
C SER A 65 -15.64 5.62 11.00
N ALA A 66 -15.61 6.36 9.89
CA ALA A 66 -15.59 7.83 9.93
C ALA A 66 -16.75 8.44 10.76
N LYS A 67 -17.93 7.80 10.73
CA LYS A 67 -19.09 8.21 11.55
C LYS A 67 -18.86 8.00 13.05
N GLN A 68 -18.16 6.93 13.42
CA GLN A 68 -17.78 6.69 14.81
C GLN A 68 -16.73 7.70 15.25
N ASP A 69 -15.70 7.96 14.43
CA ASP A 69 -14.67 8.95 14.72
C ASP A 69 -15.26 10.36 14.95
N ASP A 70 -16.14 10.82 14.05
CA ASP A 70 -16.84 12.10 14.20
C ASP A 70 -17.64 12.19 15.51
N LYS A 71 -18.20 11.06 15.95
CA LYS A 71 -18.99 11.00 17.18
C LYS A 71 -18.09 10.99 18.42
N ILE A 72 -16.93 10.31 18.37
CA ILE A 72 -15.91 10.37 19.41
C ILE A 72 -15.48 11.82 19.60
N VAL A 73 -15.08 12.50 18.52
CA VAL A 73 -14.62 13.90 18.54
C VAL A 73 -15.69 14.81 19.15
N LYS A 74 -16.95 14.71 18.70
CA LYS A 74 -18.06 15.51 19.26
C LYS A 74 -18.33 15.26 20.74
N MET A 75 -18.08 14.05 21.26
CA MET A 75 -18.25 13.76 22.68
C MET A 75 -17.11 14.36 23.50
N THR A 76 -15.87 14.27 23.00
CA THR A 76 -14.69 14.86 23.65
C THR A 76 -14.70 16.39 23.62
N GLU A 77 -15.26 16.99 22.57
CA GLU A 77 -15.47 18.45 22.49
C GLU A 77 -16.53 18.96 23.48
N LYS A 78 -17.57 18.17 23.76
CA LYS A 78 -18.63 18.53 24.71
C LYS A 78 -18.21 18.33 26.17
N GLU A 79 -17.46 17.27 26.44
CA GLU A 79 -17.00 16.90 27.78
C GLU A 79 -15.49 16.68 27.76
N HIS A 80 -14.71 17.72 28.04
CA HIS A 80 -13.24 17.66 27.95
C HIS A 80 -12.56 16.70 28.94
N ASN A 81 -13.25 16.29 30.00
CA ASN A 81 -12.74 15.36 31.02
C ASN A 81 -13.23 13.91 30.81
N ILE A 82 -13.89 13.63 29.68
CA ILE A 82 -14.40 12.28 29.42
C ILE A 82 -13.25 11.30 29.17
N THR A 83 -13.32 10.13 29.79
CA THR A 83 -12.32 9.08 29.59
C THR A 83 -12.67 8.18 28.41
N ALA A 84 -11.69 7.46 27.87
CA ALA A 84 -11.91 6.53 26.77
C ALA A 84 -12.95 5.43 27.10
N ILE A 85 -12.98 4.96 28.35
CA ILE A 85 -13.95 3.96 28.82
C ILE A 85 -15.37 4.53 28.76
N GLN A 86 -15.56 5.75 29.26
CA GLN A 86 -16.86 6.43 29.22
C GLN A 86 -17.32 6.73 27.78
N ILE A 87 -16.39 7.04 26.87
CA ILE A 87 -16.69 7.19 25.44
C ILE A 87 -17.20 5.86 24.88
N GLN A 88 -16.57 4.74 25.22
CA GLN A 88 -16.96 3.42 24.76
C GLN A 88 -18.34 3.03 25.31
N GLU A 89 -18.59 3.18 26.62
CA GLU A 89 -19.89 2.93 27.24
C GLU A 89 -21.00 3.74 26.55
N LYS A 90 -20.78 5.05 26.33
CA LYS A 90 -21.73 5.93 25.62
C LYS A 90 -21.94 5.56 24.14
N MET A 91 -20.96 4.92 23.50
CA MET A 91 -21.10 4.41 22.13
C MET A 91 -21.98 3.17 22.09
N GLU A 92 -21.77 2.24 23.02
CA GLU A 92 -22.51 0.99 23.18
C GLU A 92 -23.97 1.26 23.57
N GLU A 93 -24.21 2.12 24.56
CA GLU A 93 -25.57 2.53 24.99
C GLU A 93 -26.41 3.15 23.86
N ARG A 94 -25.76 3.83 22.92
CA ARG A 94 -26.42 4.50 21.78
C ARG A 94 -26.62 3.58 20.58
N GLY A 95 -26.37 2.28 20.71
CA GLY A 95 -26.56 1.29 19.64
C GLY A 95 -25.63 1.50 18.44
N VAL A 96 -24.53 2.23 18.61
CA VAL A 96 -23.47 2.37 17.61
C VAL A 96 -22.34 1.44 18.02
N GLY A 97 -22.65 0.15 18.12
CA GLY A 97 -21.65 -0.88 18.35
C GLY A 97 -20.65 -0.94 17.20
N ILE A 98 -19.42 -1.33 17.52
CA ILE A 98 -18.41 -1.76 16.56
C ILE A 98 -18.93 -2.98 15.79
#